data_AF-A0A6G4WU87-F1
#
_entry.id   AF-A0A6G4WU87-F1
#
_cell.length_a   1.000
_cell.length_b   1.000
_cell.length_c   1.000
_cell.angle_alpha   90.00
_cell.angle_beta   90.00
_cell.angle_gamma   90.00
#
_symmetry.space_group_name_H-M   'P 1'
#
loop_
_entity.id
_entity.type
_entity.pdbx_description
1 polymer ?
#
loop_
_entity_poly.entity_id
_entity_poly.type
_entity_poly.pdbx_seq_one_letter_code
_entity_poly.pdbx_strand_id
1 'polypeptide(L)'
;MFPTLDDLPAIVASRPSDQQYAPLLVDPANARVVRADEVKAGDTVLAAVDSREGGFDVDWFEEAYAADPQPFDPTCQCGACGLADPAEGETIVLCTDSASYGPSLTCDPWPAARLVLVVPA
;
A
#
# COMPACT_ATOMS: atom_id res chain seq x y z
N MET A 1 -8.31 -23.77 -3.27
CA MET A 1 -9.12 -22.74 -3.95
C MET A 1 -8.49 -21.43 -3.56
N PHE A 2 -7.91 -20.72 -4.52
CA PHE A 2 -7.18 -19.47 -4.24
C PHE A 2 -8.20 -18.38 -3.90
N PRO A 3 -7.87 -17.46 -2.99
CA PRO A 3 -8.73 -16.31 -2.81
C PRO A 3 -8.77 -15.49 -4.09
N THR A 4 -9.96 -15.09 -4.45
CA THR A 4 -10.23 -14.21 -5.60
C THR A 4 -10.45 -12.80 -5.07
N LEU A 5 -10.63 -11.82 -5.97
CA LEU A 5 -11.03 -10.46 -5.56
C LEU A 5 -12.33 -10.46 -4.73
N ASP A 6 -13.12 -11.53 -4.75
CA ASP A 6 -14.30 -11.68 -3.90
C ASP A 6 -13.96 -11.83 -2.39
N ASP A 7 -12.69 -12.08 -2.03
CA ASP A 7 -12.23 -12.25 -0.64
C ASP A 7 -11.82 -10.93 0.05
N LEU A 8 -12.02 -9.78 -0.61
CA LEU A 8 -11.77 -8.46 -0.02
C LEU A 8 -12.40 -8.25 1.36
N PRO A 9 -13.67 -8.63 1.60
CA PRO A 9 -14.26 -8.48 2.93
C PRO A 9 -13.52 -9.29 4.01
N ALA A 10 -13.01 -10.47 3.67
CA ALA A 10 -12.26 -11.31 4.59
C ALA A 10 -10.89 -10.72 4.89
N ILE A 11 -10.22 -10.14 3.89
CA ILE A 11 -8.99 -9.38 4.07
C ILE A 11 -9.23 -8.26 5.08
N VAL A 12 -10.22 -7.38 4.86
CA VAL A 12 -10.42 -6.24 5.76
C VAL A 12 -10.84 -6.65 7.18
N ALA A 13 -11.65 -7.70 7.31
CA ALA A 13 -12.02 -8.25 8.62
C ALA A 13 -10.82 -8.80 9.42
N SER A 14 -9.70 -9.12 8.74
CA SER A 14 -8.47 -9.56 9.40
C SER A 14 -7.61 -8.44 9.96
N ARG A 15 -7.96 -7.16 9.74
CA ARG A 15 -7.22 -6.01 10.26
C ARG A 15 -7.10 -6.09 11.79
N PRO A 16 -5.89 -5.99 12.35
CA PRO A 16 -5.72 -5.91 13.80
C PRO A 16 -6.47 -4.71 14.40
N SER A 17 -7.04 -4.90 15.57
CA SER A 17 -7.85 -3.90 16.28
C SER A 17 -7.21 -3.43 17.60
N ASP A 18 -5.92 -3.66 17.77
CA ASP A 18 -5.17 -3.22 18.94
C ASP A 18 -4.71 -1.75 18.83
N GLN A 19 -4.05 -1.25 19.87
CA GLN A 19 -3.66 0.17 19.98
C GLN A 19 -2.55 0.59 19.01
N GLN A 20 -1.87 -0.35 18.35
CA GLN A 20 -0.82 -0.03 17.39
C GLN A 20 -1.40 0.55 16.09
N TYR A 21 -2.66 0.23 15.76
CA TYR A 21 -3.29 0.62 14.51
C TYR A 21 -4.27 1.77 14.72
N ALA A 22 -4.07 2.87 14.00
CA ALA A 22 -4.98 4.01 14.03
C ALA A 22 -6.40 3.60 13.59
N PRO A 23 -7.47 4.28 14.06
CA PRO A 23 -8.82 4.02 13.57
C PRO A 23 -8.93 4.24 12.05
N LEU A 24 -9.62 3.35 11.34
CA LEU A 24 -9.97 3.59 9.93
C LEU A 24 -11.03 4.69 9.85
N LEU A 25 -10.74 5.73 9.06
CA LEU A 25 -11.66 6.86 8.82
C LEU A 25 -12.43 6.72 7.49
N VAL A 26 -12.29 5.58 6.83
CA VAL A 26 -12.93 5.23 5.56
C VAL A 26 -13.82 3.99 5.73
N ASP A 27 -14.81 3.83 4.86
CA ASP A 27 -15.67 2.64 4.86
C ASP A 27 -14.93 1.45 4.23
N PRO A 28 -14.56 0.43 5.01
CA PRO A 28 -13.84 -0.74 4.51
C PRO A 28 -14.63 -1.58 3.50
N ALA A 29 -15.96 -1.44 3.43
CA ALA A 29 -16.78 -2.16 2.46
C ALA A 29 -16.44 -1.79 1.00
N ASN A 30 -15.82 -0.63 0.79
CA ASN A 30 -15.38 -0.16 -0.53
C ASN A 30 -13.93 -0.56 -0.86
N ALA A 31 -13.26 -1.29 0.02
CA ALA A 31 -11.87 -1.67 -0.16
C ALA A 31 -11.68 -2.58 -1.38
N ARG A 32 -10.55 -2.42 -2.07
CA ARG A 32 -10.16 -3.14 -3.29
C ARG A 32 -8.68 -3.42 -3.27
N VAL A 33 -8.29 -4.58 -3.80
CA VAL A 33 -6.90 -4.88 -4.11
C VAL A 33 -6.64 -4.42 -5.53
N VAL A 34 -5.64 -3.56 -5.68
CA VAL A 34 -5.21 -2.99 -6.96
C VAL A 34 -3.71 -3.11 -7.07
N ARG A 35 -3.17 -2.94 -8.28
CA ARG A 35 -1.73 -2.75 -8.45
C ARG A 35 -1.33 -1.34 -8.02
N ALA A 36 -0.07 -1.17 -7.61
CA ALA A 36 0.46 0.13 -7.22
C ALA A 36 0.34 1.19 -8.33
N ASP A 37 0.48 0.81 -9.61
CA ASP A 37 0.30 1.73 -10.74
C ASP A 37 -1.17 2.06 -11.07
N GLU A 38 -2.12 1.39 -10.44
CA GLU A 38 -3.56 1.66 -10.59
C GLU A 38 -4.11 2.55 -9.47
N VAL A 39 -3.31 2.80 -8.42
CA VAL A 39 -3.65 3.71 -7.32
C VAL A 39 -3.79 5.13 -7.87
N LYS A 40 -4.82 5.84 -7.42
CA LYS A 40 -5.09 7.21 -7.84
C LYS A 40 -4.90 8.18 -6.69
N ALA A 41 -4.63 9.43 -7.03
CA ALA A 41 -4.61 10.51 -6.06
C ALA A 41 -5.95 10.56 -5.28
N GLY A 42 -5.85 10.56 -3.97
CA GLY A 42 -6.98 10.53 -3.04
C GLY A 42 -7.42 9.13 -2.57
N ASP A 43 -7.02 8.05 -3.25
CA ASP A 43 -7.29 6.70 -2.75
C ASP A 43 -6.62 6.53 -1.37
N THR A 44 -7.30 5.88 -0.43
CA THR A 44 -6.73 5.60 0.90
C THR A 44 -6.05 4.25 0.90
N VAL A 45 -4.73 4.21 1.07
CA VAL A 45 -3.93 2.99 1.14
C VAL A 45 -3.97 2.43 2.55
N LEU A 46 -4.27 1.13 2.66
CA LEU A 46 -4.48 0.45 3.94
C LEU A 46 -3.39 -0.57 4.29
N ALA A 47 -2.89 -1.30 3.29
CA ALA A 47 -1.98 -2.43 3.50
C ALA A 47 -1.24 -2.81 2.21
N ALA A 48 -0.08 -3.45 2.39
CA ALA A 48 0.57 -4.23 1.35
C ALA A 48 -0.13 -5.59 1.20
N VAL A 49 -0.19 -6.12 -0.01
CA VAL A 49 -0.75 -7.46 -0.26
C VAL A 49 0.24 -8.32 -1.02
N ASP A 50 0.58 -9.46 -0.44
CA ASP A 50 1.43 -10.48 -1.04
C ASP A 50 0.62 -11.69 -1.50
N SER A 51 0.81 -12.13 -2.74
CA SER A 51 0.27 -13.41 -3.18
C SER A 51 1.11 -14.55 -2.61
N ARG A 52 0.47 -15.57 -2.04
CA ARG A 52 1.12 -16.80 -1.57
C ARG A 52 0.36 -18.03 -2.03
N GLU A 53 0.97 -19.21 -1.90
CA GLU A 53 0.29 -20.46 -2.22
C GLU A 53 -0.99 -20.60 -1.38
N GLY A 54 -2.14 -20.67 -2.06
CA GLY A 54 -3.45 -20.80 -1.44
C GLY A 54 -4.00 -19.52 -0.81
N GLY A 55 -3.41 -18.34 -1.03
CA GLY A 55 -3.78 -17.17 -0.25
C GLY A 55 -3.25 -15.82 -0.72
N PHE A 56 -3.69 -14.80 0.01
CA PHE A 56 -2.94 -13.57 0.18
C PHE A 56 -2.34 -13.52 1.59
N ASP A 57 -1.27 -12.77 1.75
CA ASP A 57 -0.78 -12.25 3.01
C ASP A 57 -0.94 -10.73 3.00
N VAL A 58 -1.27 -10.15 4.14
CA VAL A 58 -1.67 -8.74 4.22
C VAL A 58 -0.88 -8.08 5.33
N ASP A 59 -0.02 -7.15 4.93
CA ASP A 59 0.79 -6.37 5.86
C ASP A 59 0.12 -5.02 6.09
N TRP A 60 -0.62 -4.93 7.20
CA TRP A 60 -1.41 -3.75 7.54
C TRP A 60 -0.50 -2.61 7.96
N PHE A 61 -0.75 -1.42 7.42
CA PHE A 61 -0.09 -0.22 7.90
C PHE A 61 -0.71 0.23 9.21
N GLU A 62 0.14 0.69 10.14
CA GLU A 62 -0.29 1.26 11.43
C GLU A 62 -1.22 2.44 11.20
N GLU A 63 -0.89 3.28 10.22
CA GLU A 63 -1.70 4.40 9.77
C GLU A 63 -2.01 4.27 8.27
N ALA A 64 -3.30 4.31 7.93
CA ALA A 64 -3.74 4.44 6.56
C ALA A 64 -3.47 5.87 6.07
N TYR A 65 -3.07 6.02 4.80
CA TYR A 65 -2.72 7.32 4.23
C TYR A 65 -3.40 7.54 2.88
N ALA A 66 -3.63 8.82 2.55
CA ALA A 66 -4.11 9.20 1.23
C ALA A 66 -2.95 9.13 0.24
N ALA A 67 -3.16 8.47 -0.89
CA ALA A 67 -2.20 8.40 -1.97
C ALA A 67 -2.15 9.74 -2.72
N ASP A 68 -0.95 10.12 -3.13
CA ASP A 68 -0.67 11.15 -4.13
C ASP A 68 0.41 10.60 -5.07
N PRO A 69 0.03 9.70 -6.01
CA PRO A 69 1.01 8.99 -6.82
C PRO A 69 1.81 9.92 -7.73
N GLN A 70 3.13 9.77 -7.70
CA GLN A 70 4.09 10.51 -8.52
C GLN A 70 5.03 9.55 -9.26
N PRO A 71 5.57 9.96 -10.43
CA PRO A 71 6.64 9.22 -11.09
C PRO A 71 7.85 9.05 -10.17
N PHE A 72 8.51 7.89 -10.25
CA PHE A 72 9.74 7.66 -9.51
C PHE A 72 10.90 8.50 -10.07
N ASP A 73 11.60 9.22 -9.19
CA ASP A 73 12.84 9.92 -9.48
C ASP A 73 14.05 9.11 -8.95
N PRO A 74 14.86 8.49 -9.83
CA PRO A 74 16.01 7.69 -9.42
C PRO A 74 17.14 8.53 -8.80
N THR A 75 17.06 9.86 -8.85
CA THR A 75 18.03 10.77 -8.22
C THR A 75 17.65 11.18 -6.80
N CYS A 76 16.46 10.81 -6.32
CA CYS A 76 16.00 11.10 -4.98
C CYS A 76 16.87 10.43 -3.90
N GLN A 77 17.23 11.18 -2.86
CA GLN A 77 18.15 10.74 -1.79
C GLN A 77 17.46 10.54 -0.43
N CYS A 78 16.13 10.35 -0.40
CA CYS A 78 15.36 10.22 0.85
C CYS A 78 15.62 8.90 1.61
N GLY A 79 16.54 8.05 1.15
CA GLY A 79 16.80 6.72 1.72
C GLY A 79 15.84 5.66 1.19
N ALA A 80 14.53 5.88 1.30
CA ALA A 80 13.51 4.95 0.81
C ALA A 80 13.60 4.69 -0.70
N CYS A 81 13.76 5.75 -1.51
CA CYS A 81 13.99 5.60 -2.96
C CYS A 81 15.28 4.83 -3.29
N GLY A 82 16.25 4.78 -2.37
CA GLY A 82 17.47 3.98 -2.53
C GLY A 82 17.27 2.48 -2.30
N LEU A 83 16.10 2.07 -1.78
CA LEU A 83 15.74 0.66 -1.57
C LEU A 83 15.00 0.06 -2.78
N ALA A 84 14.60 0.87 -3.77
CA ALA A 84 13.94 0.37 -4.97
C ALA A 84 14.87 -0.55 -5.76
N ASP A 85 14.45 -1.79 -6.01
CA ASP A 85 15.19 -2.77 -6.80
C ASP A 85 14.74 -2.73 -8.27
N PRO A 86 15.62 -2.37 -9.22
CA PRO A 86 15.29 -2.40 -10.65
C PRO A 86 14.85 -3.78 -11.18
N ALA A 87 15.19 -4.87 -10.48
CA ALA A 87 14.75 -6.21 -10.84
C ALA A 87 13.24 -6.43 -10.65
N GLU A 88 12.58 -5.60 -9.84
CA GLU A 88 11.14 -5.67 -9.57
C GLU A 88 10.29 -4.92 -10.62
N GLY A 89 10.94 -4.26 -11.58
CA GLY A 89 10.29 -3.58 -12.69
C GLY A 89 10.17 -2.06 -12.49
N GLU A 90 9.13 -1.47 -13.06
CA GLU A 90 8.85 -0.04 -12.91
C GLU A 90 8.50 0.29 -11.46
N THR A 91 8.97 1.43 -10.96
CA THR A 91 8.66 1.93 -9.61
C THR A 91 7.74 3.15 -9.72
N ILE A 92 6.73 3.21 -8.85
CA ILE A 92 5.87 4.38 -8.63
C ILE A 92 6.00 4.85 -7.18
N VAL A 93 5.90 6.15 -6.93
CA VAL A 93 5.89 6.69 -5.56
C VAL A 93 4.44 6.95 -5.17
N LEU A 94 3.89 6.27 -4.17
CA LEU A 94 2.48 6.42 -3.79
C LEU A 94 2.21 7.65 -2.91
N CYS A 95 3.21 8.13 -2.18
CA CYS A 95 3.22 9.44 -1.52
C CYS A 95 4.66 9.89 -1.25
N THR A 96 4.86 11.19 -1.02
CA THR A 96 6.19 11.78 -0.77
C THR A 96 6.43 12.18 0.69
N ASP A 97 5.42 11.99 1.55
CA ASP A 97 5.38 12.40 2.94
C ASP A 97 5.07 11.22 3.87
N SER A 98 5.55 10.02 3.52
CA SER A 98 5.40 8.83 4.34
C SER A 98 6.27 8.90 5.60
N ALA A 99 5.65 8.61 6.75
CA ALA A 99 6.33 8.40 8.03
C ALA A 99 6.70 6.93 8.28
N SER A 100 6.37 6.02 7.37
CA SER A 100 6.53 4.56 7.56
C SER A 100 7.98 4.10 7.71
N TYR A 101 8.95 4.89 7.24
CA TYR A 101 10.38 4.52 7.24
C TYR A 101 11.21 5.23 8.33
N GLY A 102 10.57 5.98 9.25
CA GLY A 102 11.24 6.62 10.37
C GLY A 102 10.72 8.03 10.70
N PRO A 103 11.41 8.79 11.58
CA PRO A 103 10.92 10.08 12.06
C PRO A 103 10.97 11.21 11.00
N SER A 104 11.58 10.95 9.84
CA SER A 104 11.67 11.91 8.73
C SER A 104 10.67 11.50 7.65
N LEU A 105 10.01 12.49 7.05
CA LEU A 105 9.16 12.26 5.89
C LEU A 105 10.00 11.73 4.73
N THR A 106 9.54 10.63 4.15
CA THR A 106 10.21 9.93 3.06
C THR A 106 9.22 9.63 1.93
N CYS A 107 9.76 9.32 0.76
CA CYS A 107 8.93 8.78 -0.32
C CYS A 107 8.50 7.35 0.01
N ASP A 108 7.41 6.94 -0.59
CA ASP A 108 6.88 5.58 -0.52
C ASP A 108 6.97 4.92 -1.90
N PRO A 109 8.15 4.41 -2.31
CA PRO A 109 8.34 3.78 -3.61
C PRO A 109 7.84 2.33 -3.62
N TRP A 110 7.06 1.98 -4.63
CA TRP A 110 6.49 0.65 -4.83
C TRP A 110 6.80 0.12 -6.23
N PRO A 111 7.12 -1.17 -6.38
CA PRO A 111 7.05 -1.80 -7.69
C PRO A 111 5.64 -1.69 -8.26
N ALA A 112 5.51 -1.25 -9.51
CA ALA A 112 4.24 -0.97 -10.20
C ALA A 112 3.32 -2.20 -10.26
N ALA A 113 3.87 -3.41 -10.25
CA ALA A 113 3.10 -4.65 -10.25
C ALA A 113 2.65 -5.11 -8.86
N ARG A 114 3.18 -4.50 -7.79
CA ARG A 114 2.89 -4.91 -6.41
C ARG A 114 1.46 -4.57 -6.04
N LEU A 115 0.83 -5.46 -5.26
CA LEU A 115 -0.56 -5.31 -4.86
C LEU A 115 -0.68 -4.53 -3.57
N VAL A 116 -1.67 -3.65 -3.52
CA VAL A 116 -2.03 -2.84 -2.37
C VAL A 116 -3.53 -2.91 -2.13
N LEU A 117 -3.92 -2.84 -0.86
CA LEU A 117 -5.31 -2.72 -0.46
C LEU A 117 -5.66 -1.24 -0.30
N VAL A 118 -6.64 -0.75 -1.05
CA VAL A 118 -7.06 0.65 -1.03
C VAL A 118 -8.56 0.79 -0.83
N VAL A 119 -9.00 1.90 -0.26
CA VAL A 119 -10.39 2.39 -0.41
C VAL A 119 -10.36 3.54 -1.41
N PRO A 120 -11.04 3.43 -2.56
CA PRO A 120 -11.09 4.51 -3.53
C PRO A 120 -11.73 5.79 -2.97
N ALA A 121 -11.26 6.95 -3.45
CA ALA A 121 -11.83 8.26 -3.11
C ALA A 121 -13.30 8.45 -3.52
#